data_AF-A0A937SHR2-F1
#
_entry.id   AF-A0A937SHR2-F1
#
_cell.length_a   1.000
_cell.length_b   1.000
_cell.length_c   1.000
_cell.angle_alpha   90.00
_cell.angle_beta   90.00
_cell.angle_gamma   90.00
#
_symmetry.space_group_name_H-M   'P 1'
#
loop_
_entity.id
_entity.type
_entity.pdbx_description
1 polymer ?
#
loop_
_entity_poly.entity_id
_entity_poly.type
_entity_poly.pdbx_seq_one_letter_code
_entity_poly.pdbx_strand_id
1 'polypeptide(L)'
;MAREPCDPEKTGGQEEADPTKKNAEKTNANYVLEIDRPCGRRRGFGWESKPVFTIGAQHRLNDALTLRAGYNYGPSPIPDDKVFANALFPAITEHHVAAGLSYGIDENWEVSASGFYAFENEQTDDGTGDYFSYAGEGVRVDMWQMGAQVGLSYNF
;
A
#
# COMPACT_ATOMS: atom_id res chain seq x y z
N MET A 1 -19.06 -5.56 0.72
CA MET A 1 -19.68 -5.35 -0.61
C MET A 1 -18.66 -5.75 -1.66
N ALA A 2 -18.86 -6.89 -2.31
CA ALA A 2 -18.07 -7.25 -3.49
C ALA A 2 -18.56 -6.39 -4.67
N ARG A 3 -17.64 -5.76 -5.41
CA ARG A 3 -17.98 -5.11 -6.68
C ARG A 3 -18.06 -6.19 -7.76
N GLU A 4 -19.06 -6.08 -8.63
CA GLU A 4 -19.29 -7.01 -9.75
C GLU A 4 -18.08 -7.10 -10.70
N PRO A 5 -17.81 -8.26 -11.32
CA PRO A 5 -16.75 -8.41 -12.30
C PRO A 5 -17.05 -7.58 -13.56
N CYS A 6 -16.02 -6.93 -14.10
CA CYS A 6 -16.15 -6.02 -15.24
C CYS A 6 -16.41 -6.81 -16.55
N ASP A 7 -17.42 -6.36 -17.30
CA ASP A 7 -17.85 -6.92 -18.59
C ASP A 7 -17.18 -6.15 -19.77
N PRO A 8 -16.30 -6.79 -20.55
CA PRO A 8 -15.52 -6.14 -21.61
C PRO A 8 -16.31 -5.77 -22.87
N GLU A 9 -17.56 -6.21 -23.05
CA GLU A 9 -18.29 -6.01 -24.32
C GLU A 9 -19.09 -4.69 -24.41
N LYS A 10 -19.17 -3.89 -23.33
CA LYS A 10 -20.05 -2.70 -23.30
C LYS A 10 -19.44 -1.38 -23.81
N THR A 11 -18.29 -1.38 -24.46
CA THR A 11 -17.66 -0.12 -24.91
C THR A 11 -17.18 -0.17 -26.35
N GLY A 12 -17.89 0.52 -27.26
CA GLY A 12 -17.45 0.69 -28.64
C GLY A 12 -18.53 1.16 -29.61
N GLY A 13 -19.22 2.27 -29.33
CA GLY A 13 -19.93 3.01 -30.38
C GLY A 13 -18.98 4.02 -31.02
N GLN A 14 -18.58 3.79 -32.28
CA GLN A 14 -17.84 4.78 -33.06
C GLN A 14 -18.79 5.92 -33.45
N GLU A 15 -18.58 7.13 -32.93
CA GLU A 15 -19.16 8.35 -33.51
C GLU A 15 -18.07 9.04 -34.35
N GLU A 16 -18.27 9.01 -35.67
CA GLU A 16 -17.39 9.56 -36.70
C GLU A 16 -17.52 11.10 -36.73
N ALA A 17 -16.41 11.83 -36.65
CA ALA A 17 -16.42 13.29 -36.54
C ALA A 17 -16.76 13.98 -37.88
N ASP A 18 -17.82 14.80 -37.88
CA ASP A 18 -18.26 15.65 -38.99
C ASP A 18 -17.26 16.81 -39.27
N PRO A 19 -16.69 16.90 -40.49
CA PRO A 19 -15.64 17.87 -40.82
C PRO A 19 -16.14 19.31 -41.06
N THR A 20 -17.44 19.62 -40.89
CA THR A 20 -17.98 20.95 -41.23
C THR A 20 -17.95 22.00 -40.10
N LYS A 21 -17.59 21.64 -38.86
CA LYS A 21 -17.53 22.61 -37.75
C LYS A 21 -16.15 23.28 -37.64
N LYS A 22 -15.81 24.11 -38.65
CA LYS A 22 -14.70 25.06 -38.59
C LYS A 22 -15.16 26.37 -37.92
N ASN A 23 -14.46 26.74 -36.85
CA ASN A 23 -14.40 28.08 -36.23
C ASN A 23 -15.51 28.45 -35.22
N ALA A 24 -15.27 28.18 -33.93
CA ALA A 24 -15.60 29.11 -32.85
C ALA A 24 -14.78 28.75 -31.59
N GLU A 25 -14.25 29.79 -30.94
CA GLU A 25 -13.58 29.81 -29.64
C GLU A 25 -12.18 29.17 -29.49
N LYS A 26 -11.19 30.06 -29.65
CA LYS A 26 -9.89 29.99 -28.97
C LYS A 26 -10.09 29.99 -27.45
N THR A 27 -10.16 28.81 -26.85
CA THR A 27 -10.02 28.64 -25.40
C THR A 27 -8.90 27.65 -25.17
N ASN A 28 -7.91 28.02 -24.35
CA ASN A 28 -6.78 27.18 -23.98
C ASN A 28 -7.28 26.00 -23.15
N ALA A 29 -7.76 24.96 -23.82
CA ALA A 29 -8.06 23.69 -23.19
C ALA A 29 -6.72 22.96 -23.01
N ASN A 30 -6.22 22.98 -21.77
CA ASN A 30 -5.29 21.95 -21.33
C ASN A 30 -6.05 20.63 -21.45
N TYR A 31 -5.76 19.86 -22.50
CA TYR A 31 -6.28 18.51 -22.64
C TYR A 31 -5.60 17.66 -21.57
N VAL A 32 -6.22 17.59 -20.39
CA VAL A 32 -6.07 16.41 -19.55
C VAL A 32 -6.78 15.31 -20.33
N LEU A 33 -6.01 14.50 -21.04
CA LEU A 33 -6.52 13.27 -21.63
C LEU A 33 -6.88 12.36 -20.45
N GLU A 34 -8.09 12.53 -19.91
CA GLU A 34 -8.73 11.49 -19.12
C GLU A 34 -9.06 10.35 -20.08
N ILE A 35 -8.07 9.48 -20.25
CA ILE A 35 -8.28 8.23 -20.97
C ILE A 35 -9.03 7.34 -19.99
N ASP A 36 -10.36 7.33 -20.11
CA ASP A 36 -11.20 6.33 -19.46
C ASP A 36 -10.86 4.98 -20.11
N ARG A 37 -9.88 4.28 -19.52
CA ARG A 37 -9.31 3.06 -20.08
C ARG A 37 -10.09 1.85 -19.56
N PRO A 38 -10.50 0.93 -20.44
CA PRO A 38 -11.29 -0.23 -20.06
C PRO A 38 -10.55 -1.03 -19.00
N CYS A 39 -11.32 -1.59 -18.08
CA CYS A 39 -10.88 -2.48 -17.02
C CYS A 39 -9.76 -3.41 -17.50
N GLY A 40 -8.58 -3.37 -16.87
CA GLY A 40 -7.55 -4.40 -17.05
C GLY A 40 -6.20 -3.97 -17.61
N ARG A 41 -5.94 -2.68 -17.87
CA ARG A 41 -4.56 -2.19 -18.01
C ARG A 41 -4.30 -1.01 -17.09
N ARG A 42 -4.21 -1.29 -15.78
CA ARG A 42 -3.69 -0.34 -14.80
C ARG A 42 -2.21 -0.11 -15.12
N ARG A 43 -1.93 0.95 -15.89
CA ARG A 43 -0.56 1.42 -16.14
C ARG A 43 -0.02 2.04 -14.85
N GLY A 44 1.24 1.74 -14.50
CA GLY A 44 1.89 2.22 -13.28
C GLY A 44 2.14 1.08 -12.28
N PHE A 45 2.22 1.40 -10.99
CA PHE A 45 2.58 0.43 -9.94
C PHE A 45 1.57 -0.71 -9.73
N GLY A 46 0.35 -0.62 -10.27
CA GLY A 46 -0.62 -1.73 -10.29
C GLY A 46 -1.20 -2.15 -8.94
N TRP A 47 -1.01 -1.36 -7.87
CA TRP A 47 -1.39 -1.74 -6.51
C TRP A 47 -2.88 -2.08 -6.36
N GLU A 48 -3.13 -3.10 -5.55
CA GLU A 48 -4.45 -3.59 -5.20
C GLU A 48 -4.79 -3.28 -3.74
N SER A 49 -6.08 -3.07 -3.50
CA SER A 49 -6.58 -2.97 -2.13
C SER A 49 -6.54 -4.35 -1.48
N LYS A 50 -5.80 -4.49 -0.38
CA LYS A 50 -5.75 -5.71 0.42
C LYS A 50 -6.40 -5.49 1.79
N PRO A 51 -7.11 -6.48 2.34
CA PRO A 51 -7.57 -6.44 3.72
C PRO A 51 -6.38 -6.61 4.67
N VAL A 52 -6.37 -5.84 5.76
CA VAL A 52 -5.34 -5.90 6.79
C VAL A 52 -5.97 -6.33 8.10
N PHE A 53 -5.34 -7.29 8.77
CA PHE A 53 -5.79 -7.85 10.05
C PHE A 53 -4.78 -7.54 11.13
N THR A 54 -5.25 -7.02 12.27
CA THR A 54 -4.39 -6.67 13.41
C THR A 54 -5.00 -7.18 14.70
N ILE A 55 -4.16 -7.77 15.55
CA ILE A 55 -4.52 -8.15 16.92
C ILE A 55 -3.49 -7.55 17.87
N GLY A 56 -3.92 -7.21 19.07
CA GLY A 56 -3.02 -6.70 20.10
C GLY A 56 -3.57 -6.92 21.49
N ALA A 57 -2.66 -7.00 22.45
CA ALA A 57 -2.96 -7.12 23.87
C ALA A 57 -2.14 -6.10 24.65
N GLN A 58 -2.76 -5.57 25.70
CA GLN A 58 -2.12 -4.72 26.69
C GLN A 58 -2.30 -5.36 28.07
N HIS A 59 -1.24 -5.35 28.87
CA HIS A 59 -1.28 -5.84 30.23
C HIS A 59 -0.58 -4.86 31.18
N ARG A 60 -1.29 -4.44 32.23
CA ARG A 60 -0.75 -3.61 33.31
C ARG A 60 -0.19 -4.54 34.38
N LEU A 61 1.14 -4.63 34.46
CA LEU A 61 1.82 -5.52 35.42
C LEU A 61 1.74 -4.99 36.85
N ASN A 62 1.82 -3.68 37.00
CA ASN A 62 1.66 -2.98 38.27
C ASN A 62 1.27 -1.52 37.99
N ASP A 63 1.24 -0.67 39.03
CA ASP A 63 0.77 0.71 38.86
C ASP A 63 1.68 1.59 38.01
N ALA A 64 2.95 1.23 37.88
CA ALA A 64 3.94 1.96 37.09
C ALA A 64 4.13 1.36 35.69
N LEU A 65 4.00 0.04 35.50
CA LEU A 65 4.43 -0.66 34.30
C LEU A 65 3.25 -1.25 33.51
N THR A 66 3.16 -0.83 32.25
CA THR A 66 2.23 -1.39 31.25
C THR A 66 2.98 -1.95 30.06
N LEU A 67 2.68 -3.18 29.67
CA LEU A 67 3.23 -3.84 28.49
C LEU A 67 2.19 -3.91 27.38
N ARG A 68 2.65 -3.83 26.13
CA ARG A 68 1.85 -3.94 24.91
C ARG A 68 2.56 -4.85 23.93
N ALA A 69 1.79 -5.72 23.28
CA ALA A 69 2.28 -6.53 22.18
C ALA A 69 1.17 -6.67 21.13
N GLY A 70 1.56 -6.79 19.87
CA GLY A 70 0.62 -6.91 18.78
C GLY A 70 1.24 -7.58 17.57
N TYR A 71 0.35 -8.05 16.71
CA TYR A 71 0.68 -8.67 15.44
C TYR A 71 -0.27 -8.15 14.37
N ASN A 72 0.29 -7.87 13.20
CA ASN A 72 -0.41 -7.38 12.04
C ASN A 72 -0.05 -8.26 10.83
N TYR A 73 -1.07 -8.66 10.08
CA TYR A 73 -0.94 -9.34 8.80
C TYR A 73 -1.62 -8.50 7.73
N GLY A 74 -0.83 -8.01 6.77
CA GLY A 74 -1.29 -7.22 5.63
C GLY A 74 -0.63 -7.74 4.37
N PRO A 75 -1.35 -8.45 3.47
CA PRO A 75 -0.77 -8.98 2.24
C PRO A 75 -0.17 -7.88 1.36
N SER A 76 0.85 -8.23 0.57
CA SER A 76 1.48 -7.31 -0.39
C SER A 76 0.42 -6.69 -1.31
N PRO A 77 0.35 -5.35 -1.44
CA PRO A 77 -0.53 -4.69 -2.39
C PRO A 77 0.00 -4.79 -3.83
N ILE A 78 1.25 -5.22 -4.02
CA ILE A 78 1.91 -5.36 -5.33
C ILE A 78 1.54 -6.73 -5.91
N PRO A 79 0.91 -6.78 -7.10
CA PRO A 79 0.73 -8.04 -7.83
C PRO A 79 2.06 -8.60 -8.34
N ASP A 80 2.12 -9.93 -8.53
CA ASP A 80 3.31 -10.62 -9.04
C ASP A 80 3.69 -10.14 -10.47
N ASP A 81 2.74 -9.63 -11.25
CA ASP A 81 2.97 -9.09 -12.61
C ASP A 81 3.43 -7.60 -12.63
N LYS A 82 3.84 -7.06 -11.46
CA LYS A 82 4.27 -5.66 -11.27
C LYS A 82 5.48 -5.52 -10.36
N VAL A 83 6.13 -6.60 -9.95
CA VAL A 83 7.22 -6.58 -8.96
C VAL A 83 8.40 -5.75 -9.49
N PHE A 84 8.80 -5.95 -10.75
CA PHE A 84 9.93 -5.22 -11.34
C PHE A 84 9.70 -3.70 -11.38
N ALA A 85 8.48 -3.28 -11.73
CA ALA A 85 8.12 -1.86 -11.75
C ALA A 85 8.12 -1.24 -10.34
N ASN A 86 7.94 -2.05 -9.29
CA ASN A 86 7.89 -1.64 -7.88
C ASN A 86 9.21 -1.82 -7.11
N ALA A 87 10.28 -2.32 -7.76
CA ALA A 87 11.51 -2.69 -7.06
C ALA A 87 12.16 -1.55 -6.25
N LEU A 88 11.93 -0.27 -6.62
CA LEU A 88 12.43 0.88 -5.87
C LEU A 88 11.58 1.25 -4.64
N PHE A 89 10.31 0.84 -4.62
CA PHE A 89 9.35 1.12 -3.54
C PHE A 89 8.68 -0.18 -3.07
N PRO A 90 9.45 -1.14 -2.55
CA PRO A 90 8.91 -2.40 -2.09
C PRO A 90 7.99 -2.19 -0.89
N ALA A 91 6.79 -2.73 -0.98
CA ALA A 91 5.80 -2.80 0.10
C ALA A 91 5.37 -4.25 0.32
N ILE A 92 6.33 -5.18 0.26
CA ILE A 92 6.08 -6.62 0.19
C ILE A 92 6.06 -7.33 1.54
N THR A 93 6.47 -6.68 2.64
CA THR A 93 6.44 -7.29 3.97
C THR A 93 5.01 -7.49 4.43
N GLU A 94 4.63 -8.72 4.78
CA GLU A 94 3.24 -9.03 5.12
C GLU A 94 2.99 -9.17 6.63
N HIS A 95 3.97 -9.71 7.33
CA HIS A 95 3.87 -10.05 8.73
C HIS A 95 4.63 -9.03 9.58
N HIS A 96 3.94 -8.40 10.53
CA HIS A 96 4.53 -7.40 11.41
C HIS A 96 4.23 -7.76 12.87
N VAL A 97 5.25 -7.74 13.71
CA VAL A 97 5.11 -7.79 15.17
C VAL A 97 5.49 -6.45 15.75
N ALA A 98 4.79 -6.05 16.81
CA ALA A 98 5.11 -4.86 17.56
C ALA A 98 5.06 -5.15 19.06
N ALA A 99 5.98 -4.53 19.80
CA ALA A 99 6.00 -4.60 21.25
C ALA A 99 6.30 -3.22 21.83
N GLY A 100 5.81 -2.95 23.02
CA GLY A 100 6.08 -1.71 23.71
C GLY A 100 5.79 -1.77 25.20
N LEU A 101 6.29 -0.79 25.90
CA LEU A 101 6.11 -0.61 27.32
C LEU A 101 5.93 0.87 27.66
N SER A 102 5.18 1.11 28.73
CA SER A 102 5.09 2.40 29.42
C SER A 102 5.51 2.20 30.86
N TYR A 103 6.33 3.10 31.39
CA TYR A 103 6.77 3.14 32.77
C TYR A 103 6.49 4.53 33.38
N GLY A 104 5.61 4.58 34.37
CA GLY A 104 5.37 5.74 35.22
C GLY A 104 6.55 5.93 36.18
N ILE A 105 7.24 7.06 36.06
CA ILE A 105 8.33 7.44 36.97
C ILE A 105 7.72 7.98 38.26
N ASP A 106 6.77 8.91 38.13
CA ASP A 106 6.04 9.57 39.21
C ASP A 106 4.59 9.83 38.75
N GLU A 107 3.74 10.42 39.60
CA GLU A 107 2.35 10.78 39.28
C GLU A 107 2.22 11.67 38.02
N ASN A 108 3.27 12.43 37.70
CA ASN A 108 3.29 13.38 36.60
C ASN A 108 4.09 12.93 35.38
N TRP A 109 4.97 11.93 35.50
CA TRP A 109 5.92 11.57 34.42
C TRP A 109 5.76 10.12 33.97
N GLU A 110 5.61 9.91 32.67
CA GLU A 110 5.62 8.58 32.04
C GLU A 110 6.65 8.55 30.90
N VAL A 111 7.44 7.48 30.86
CA VAL A 111 8.30 7.14 29.71
C VAL A 111 7.69 5.95 28.98
N SER A 112 7.69 6.01 27.66
CA SER A 112 7.27 4.91 26.81
C SER A 112 8.38 4.52 25.83
N ALA A 113 8.44 3.24 25.49
CA ALA A 113 9.29 2.71 24.45
C ALA A 113 8.49 1.69 23.65
N SER A 114 8.64 1.69 22.33
CA SER A 114 8.05 0.67 21.48
C SER A 114 8.94 0.38 20.28
N GLY A 115 8.71 -0.76 19.65
CA GLY A 115 9.34 -1.13 18.40
C GLY A 115 8.49 -2.10 17.62
N PHE A 116 8.84 -2.25 16.36
CA PHE A 116 8.24 -3.19 15.45
C PHE A 116 9.29 -3.92 14.63
N TYR A 117 8.92 -5.10 14.16
CA TYR A 117 9.69 -5.90 13.23
C TYR A 117 8.74 -6.47 12.17
N ALA A 118 9.03 -6.17 10.91
CA ALA A 118 8.41 -6.76 9.75
C ALA A 118 9.27 -7.93 9.29
N PHE A 119 8.71 -9.13 9.25
CA PHE A 119 9.43 -10.32 8.82
C PHE A 119 9.80 -10.22 7.35
N GLU A 120 10.91 -10.87 7.01
CA GLU A 120 11.37 -10.98 5.63
C GLU A 120 10.28 -11.61 4.76
N ASN A 121 10.01 -10.98 3.63
CA ASN A 121 9.20 -11.55 2.57
C ASN A 121 9.90 -11.36 1.22
N GLU A 122 9.66 -12.30 0.33
CA GLU A 122 10.17 -12.29 -1.05
C GLU A 122 8.99 -12.24 -2.03
N GLN A 123 9.18 -11.51 -3.13
CA GLN A 123 8.22 -11.50 -4.24
C GLN A 123 9.00 -11.50 -5.56
N THR A 124 8.55 -12.27 -6.55
CA THR A 124 9.22 -12.41 -7.84
C THR A 124 8.29 -12.01 -8.96
N ASP A 125 8.79 -11.26 -9.95
CA ASP A 125 8.01 -10.90 -11.14
C ASP A 125 7.77 -12.12 -12.03
N ASP A 126 6.52 -12.38 -12.38
CA ASP A 126 6.12 -13.55 -13.17
C ASP A 126 6.18 -13.34 -14.69
N GLY A 127 6.49 -12.12 -15.15
CA GLY A 127 6.63 -11.78 -16.56
C GLY A 127 5.30 -11.70 -17.34
N THR A 128 4.15 -11.88 -16.69
CA THR A 128 2.84 -11.97 -17.37
C THR A 128 2.15 -10.61 -17.56
N GLY A 129 2.75 -9.54 -17.04
CA GLY A 129 2.13 -8.23 -16.93
C GLY A 129 2.36 -7.31 -18.13
N ASP A 130 2.77 -6.08 -17.85
CA ASP A 130 3.08 -5.08 -18.87
C ASP A 130 4.52 -5.21 -19.38
N TYR A 131 4.95 -4.25 -20.21
CA TYR A 131 6.31 -4.23 -20.75
C TYR A 131 7.40 -4.30 -19.66
N PHE A 132 7.19 -3.69 -18.49
CA PHE A 132 8.16 -3.76 -17.40
C PHE A 132 8.22 -5.15 -16.80
N SER A 133 7.07 -5.78 -16.55
CA SER A 133 7.02 -7.18 -16.07
C SER A 133 7.69 -8.14 -17.05
N TYR A 134 7.37 -8.07 -18.34
CA TYR A 134 8.04 -8.89 -19.36
C TYR A 134 9.55 -8.64 -19.41
N ALA A 135 10.00 -7.39 -19.34
CA ALA A 135 11.42 -7.05 -19.35
C ALA A 135 12.14 -7.45 -18.04
N GLY A 136 11.39 -7.62 -16.96
CA GLY A 136 11.87 -7.91 -15.61
C GLY A 136 11.49 -9.30 -15.10
N GLU A 137 11.10 -10.22 -15.99
CA GLU A 137 10.71 -11.59 -15.62
C GLU A 137 11.80 -12.24 -14.77
N GLY A 138 11.39 -12.80 -13.62
CA GLY A 138 12.30 -13.45 -12.68
C GLY A 138 13.07 -12.50 -11.76
N VAL A 139 12.85 -11.19 -11.83
CA VAL A 139 13.39 -10.26 -10.83
C VAL A 139 12.71 -10.54 -9.49
N ARG A 140 13.55 -10.81 -8.48
CA ARG A 140 13.13 -11.00 -7.10
C ARG A 140 13.45 -9.78 -6.25
N VAL A 141 12.52 -9.44 -5.38
CA VAL A 141 12.68 -8.40 -4.36
C VAL A 141 12.44 -9.05 -3.00
N ASP A 142 13.40 -8.86 -2.10
CA ASP A 142 13.38 -9.36 -0.74
C ASP A 142 13.45 -8.17 0.22
N MET A 143 12.62 -8.15 1.26
CA MET A 143 12.58 -7.03 2.20
C MET A 143 12.19 -7.47 3.61
N TRP A 144 12.91 -6.92 4.59
CA TRP A 144 12.54 -6.91 6.01
C TRP A 144 12.61 -5.46 6.51
N GLN A 145 11.90 -5.15 7.60
CA GLN A 145 11.91 -3.81 8.18
C GLN A 145 11.91 -3.87 9.70
N MET A 146 12.50 -2.88 10.37
CA MET A 146 12.37 -2.72 11.81
C MET A 146 12.39 -1.25 12.19
N GLY A 147 11.83 -0.94 13.35
CA GLY A 147 11.89 0.40 13.91
C GLY A 147 11.69 0.37 15.42
N ALA A 148 12.20 1.41 16.07
CA ALA A 148 12.03 1.64 17.50
C ALA A 148 11.80 3.13 17.77
N GLN A 149 11.08 3.41 18.84
CA GLN A 149 10.77 4.77 19.29
C GLN A 149 10.73 4.84 20.82
N VAL A 150 10.99 6.03 21.33
CA VAL A 150 10.87 6.38 22.75
C VAL A 150 10.06 7.67 22.88
N GLY A 151 9.28 7.78 23.95
CA GLY A 151 8.42 8.93 24.21
C GLY A 151 8.42 9.31 25.69
N LEU A 152 8.25 10.60 25.97
CA LEU A 152 8.11 11.15 27.31
C LEU A 152 6.80 11.93 27.38
N SER A 153 5.98 11.60 28.38
CA SER A 153 4.68 12.23 28.62
C SER A 153 4.65 12.86 30.00
N TYR A 154 4.10 14.07 30.10
CA TYR A 154 3.89 14.79 31.35
C TYR A 154 2.40 15.05 31.58
N ASN A 155 1.89 14.64 32.74
CA ASN A 155 0.50 14.86 33.17
C ASN A 155 0.46 16.03 34.17
N PHE A 156 -0.34 17.05 33.85
CA PHE A 156 -0.53 18.29 34.62
C PHE A 156 -1.78 18.29 35.49
#